data_AF-A0A6A6LQ33-F1
#
_entry.id   AF-A0A6A6LQ33-F1
#
_cell.length_a   1.000
_cell.length_b   1.000
_cell.length_c   1.000
_cell.angle_alpha   90.00
_cell.angle_beta   90.00
_cell.angle_gamma   90.00
#
_symmetry.space_group_name_H-M   'P 1'
#
loop_
_entity.id
_entity.type
_entity.pdbx_description
1 polymer ?
#
loop_
_entity_poly.entity_id
_entity_poly.type
_entity_poly.pdbx_seq_one_letter_code
_entity_poly.pdbx_strand_id
1 'polypeptide(L)'
;MDLLQKYAIRAFADALDSIPMALAENSGLQPIETLSAVKSQQIKENNPRCGIDCNDIGTNDMSEQNVFETLIGKQQQILLATQVVKMILKIDDVISPSDY
;
A
#
# COMPACT_ATOMS: atom_id res chain seq x y z
N MET A 1 16.19 17.59 -0.78
CA MET A 1 15.33 16.84 0.16
C MET A 1 16.09 16.65 1.45
N ASP A 2 15.59 17.24 2.53
CA ASP A 2 16.21 17.11 3.85
C ASP A 2 16.03 15.69 4.42
N LEU A 3 16.69 15.40 5.54
CA LEU A 3 16.66 14.09 6.17
C LEU A 3 15.25 13.72 6.69
N LEU A 4 14.50 14.70 7.21
CA LEU A 4 13.15 14.49 7.76
C LEU A 4 12.16 14.08 6.66
N GLN A 5 12.22 14.75 5.52
CA GLN A 5 11.43 14.43 4.33
C GLN A 5 11.72 13.02 3.82
N LYS A 6 12.98 12.56 3.85
CA LYS A 6 13.33 11.17 3.48
C LYS A 6 12.65 10.15 4.38
N TYR A 7 12.63 10.38 5.69
CA TYR A 7 11.94 9.47 6.62
C TYR A 7 10.43 9.45 6.38
N ALA A 8 9.81 10.61 6.16
CA ALA A 8 8.39 10.69 5.85
C ALA A 8 8.03 9.92 4.56
N ILE A 9 8.83 10.09 3.49
CA ILE A 9 8.62 9.35 2.23
C ILE A 9 8.80 7.86 2.44
N ARG A 10 9.82 7.44 3.19
CA ARG A 10 10.06 6.03 3.47
C ARG A 10 8.90 5.41 4.25
N ALA A 11 8.45 6.06 5.32
CA ALA A 11 7.31 5.60 6.11
C ALA A 11 6.03 5.50 5.26
N PHE A 12 5.80 6.46 4.35
CA PHE A 12 4.66 6.40 3.44
C PHE A 12 4.80 5.23 2.44
N ALA A 13 5.99 5.01 1.88
CA ALA A 13 6.25 3.89 0.97
C ALA A 13 6.08 2.54 1.67
N ASP A 14 6.59 2.40 2.89
CA ASP A 14 6.42 1.20 3.71
C ASP A 14 4.93 0.96 4.05
N ALA A 15 4.15 2.03 4.27
CA ALA A 15 2.70 1.92 4.49
C ALA A 15 1.94 1.42 3.25
N LEU A 16 2.38 1.74 2.03
CA LEU A 16 1.75 1.26 0.80
C LEU A 16 1.86 -0.26 0.64
N ASP A 17 2.87 -0.89 1.24
CA ASP A 17 3.04 -2.35 1.23
C ASP A 17 1.92 -3.09 1.98
N SER A 18 1.18 -2.38 2.86
CA SER A 18 0.06 -2.98 3.59
C SER A 18 -1.02 -3.55 2.67
N ILE A 19 -1.28 -2.91 1.53
CA ILE A 19 -2.31 -3.33 0.57
C ILE A 19 -1.94 -4.69 -0.08
N PRO A 20 -0.78 -4.85 -0.74
CA PRO A 20 -0.39 -6.14 -1.30
C PRO A 20 -0.16 -7.21 -0.23
N MET A 21 0.30 -6.87 0.99
CA MET A 21 0.38 -7.85 2.08
C MET A 21 -1.00 -8.38 2.46
N ALA A 22 -2.00 -7.51 2.63
CA ALA A 22 -3.36 -7.91 2.95
C ALA A 22 -3.99 -8.75 1.83
N LEU A 23 -3.73 -8.42 0.55
CA LEU A 23 -4.18 -9.23 -0.58
C LEU A 23 -3.56 -10.63 -0.56
N ALA A 24 -2.26 -10.74 -0.33
CA ALA A 24 -1.57 -12.02 -0.26
C ALA A 24 -2.09 -12.87 0.91
N GLU A 25 -2.25 -12.27 2.09
CA GLU A 25 -2.78 -12.94 3.29
C GLU A 25 -4.20 -13.46 3.05
N ASN A 26 -5.10 -12.62 2.54
CA ASN A 26 -6.48 -12.99 2.24
C ASN A 26 -6.60 -14.04 1.13
N SER A 27 -5.57 -14.18 0.30
CA SER A 27 -5.49 -15.19 -0.77
C SER A 27 -4.78 -16.48 -0.32
N GLY A 28 -4.39 -16.59 0.96
CA GLY A 28 -3.70 -17.76 1.50
C GLY A 28 -2.24 -17.89 1.10
N LEU A 29 -1.65 -16.83 0.53
CA LEU A 29 -0.24 -16.76 0.18
C LEU A 29 0.61 -16.32 1.38
N GLN A 30 1.93 -16.54 1.32
CA GLN A 30 2.87 -16.03 2.33
C GLN A 30 3.18 -14.55 2.07
N PRO A 31 2.66 -13.59 2.85
CA PRO A 31 2.61 -12.18 2.44
C PRO A 31 3.99 -11.56 2.21
N ILE A 32 4.94 -11.86 3.09
CA ILE A 32 6.32 -11.32 3.02
C ILE A 32 7.05 -11.87 1.79
N GLU A 33 6.97 -13.19 1.57
CA GLU A 33 7.64 -13.84 0.45
C GLU A 33 7.05 -13.37 -0.89
N THR A 34 5.72 -13.34 -1.00
CA THR A 34 5.02 -12.90 -2.21
C THR A 34 5.32 -11.43 -2.53
N LEU A 35 5.24 -10.53 -1.55
CA LEU A 35 5.54 -9.12 -1.76
C LEU A 35 7.00 -8.91 -2.19
N SER A 36 7.94 -9.59 -1.53
CA SER A 36 9.37 -9.51 -1.86
C SER A 36 9.65 -9.99 -3.29
N ALA A 37 9.01 -11.09 -3.71
CA ALA A 37 9.13 -11.63 -5.05
C ALA A 37 8.58 -10.65 -6.11
N VAL A 38 7.36 -10.13 -5.91
CA VAL A 38 6.74 -9.18 -6.84
C VAL A 38 7.55 -7.89 -6.95
N LYS A 39 8.01 -7.30 -5.83
CA LYS A 39 8.87 -6.11 -5.86
C LYS A 39 10.18 -6.36 -6.61
N SER A 40 10.81 -7.51 -6.39
CA SER A 40 12.04 -7.89 -7.09
C SER A 40 11.80 -8.02 -8.59
N GLN A 41 10.67 -8.59 -8.99
CA GLN A 41 10.26 -8.72 -10.40
C GLN A 41 10.01 -7.35 -11.04
N GLN A 42 9.26 -6.47 -10.37
CA GLN A 42 8.99 -5.10 -10.85
C GLN A 42 10.29 -4.35 -11.19
N ILE A 43 11.30 -4.46 -10.31
CA ILE A 43 12.61 -3.81 -10.51
C ILE A 43 13.37 -4.45 -11.67
N LYS A 44 13.43 -5.80 -11.70
CA LYS A 44 14.19 -6.54 -12.70
C LYS A 44 13.64 -6.36 -14.11
N GLU A 45 12.33 -6.33 -14.25
CA GLU A 45 11.63 -6.24 -15.55
C GLU A 45 11.25 -4.81 -15.91
N ASN A 46 11.42 -3.86 -14.99
CA ASN A 46 10.93 -2.49 -15.10
C ASN A 46 9.43 -2.44 -15.48
N ASN A 47 8.64 -3.36 -14.90
CA ASN A 47 7.22 -3.56 -15.20
C ASN A 47 6.37 -3.21 -13.98
N PRO A 48 5.59 -2.12 -14.01
CA PRO A 48 4.72 -1.74 -12.89
C PRO A 48 3.44 -2.60 -12.80
N ARG A 49 3.18 -3.49 -13.76
CA ARG A 49 1.97 -4.33 -13.82
C ARG A 49 2.03 -5.58 -12.95
N CYS A 50 3.20 -5.92 -12.42
CA CYS A 50 3.33 -7.07 -11.52
C CYS A 50 2.60 -6.77 -10.20
N GLY A 51 1.57 -7.56 -9.89
CA GLY A 51 0.77 -7.49 -8.66
C GLY A 51 0.69 -8.84 -7.96
N ILE A 52 -0.24 -8.96 -7.01
CA ILE A 52 -0.47 -10.21 -6.28
C ILE A 52 -1.41 -11.10 -7.10
N ASP A 53 -1.04 -12.36 -7.31
CA ASP A 53 -1.90 -13.35 -7.96
C ASP A 53 -2.91 -13.92 -6.95
N CYS A 54 -3.95 -13.17 -6.67
CA CYS A 54 -4.98 -13.57 -5.70
C CYS A 54 -5.84 -14.74 -6.17
N ASN A 55 -5.85 -15.02 -7.48
CA ASN A 55 -6.68 -16.05 -8.09
C ASN A 55 -5.90 -17.35 -8.41
N ASP A 56 -4.61 -17.39 -8.08
CA ASP A 56 -3.70 -18.52 -8.35
C ASP A 56 -3.73 -19.00 -9.81
N ILE A 57 -3.72 -18.03 -10.74
CA ILE A 57 -3.73 -18.33 -12.18
C ILE A 57 -2.32 -18.56 -12.76
N GLY A 58 -1.27 -18.31 -11.98
CA GLY A 58 0.12 -18.59 -12.31
C GLY A 58 0.88 -17.42 -12.98
N THR A 59 0.29 -16.22 -13.03
CA THR A 59 0.95 -15.00 -13.55
C THR A 59 0.73 -13.83 -12.60
N ASN A 60 1.73 -12.96 -12.43
CA ASN A 60 1.59 -11.75 -11.63
C ASN A 60 1.22 -10.51 -12.46
N ASP A 61 1.08 -10.61 -13.79
CA ASP A 61 0.73 -9.46 -14.62
C ASP A 61 -0.77 -9.12 -14.51
N MET A 62 -1.08 -8.01 -13.86
CA MET A 62 -2.47 -7.57 -13.63
C MET A 62 -3.23 -7.27 -14.93
N SER A 63 -2.52 -6.94 -16.02
CA SER A 63 -3.14 -6.76 -17.33
C SER A 63 -3.59 -8.08 -17.94
N GLU A 64 -2.80 -9.15 -17.78
CA GLU A 64 -3.18 -10.50 -18.22
C GLU A 64 -4.33 -11.05 -17.37
N GLN A 65 -4.32 -10.74 -16.07
CA GLN A 65 -5.39 -11.08 -15.13
C GLN A 65 -6.70 -10.30 -15.36
N ASN A 66 -6.68 -9.26 -16.20
CA ASN A 66 -7.78 -8.28 -16.34
C ASN A 66 -8.16 -7.56 -15.04
N VAL A 67 -7.18 -7.35 -14.15
CA VAL A 67 -7.36 -6.61 -12.89
C VAL A 67 -6.98 -5.16 -13.12
N PHE A 68 -8.00 -4.30 -13.24
CA PHE A 68 -7.84 -2.87 -13.48
C PHE A 68 -8.61 -2.03 -12.47
N GLU A 69 -8.11 -0.83 -12.21
CA GLU A 69 -8.82 0.19 -11.45
C GLU A 69 -8.72 1.54 -12.17
N THR A 70 -9.70 2.42 -11.94
CA THR A 70 -9.66 3.75 -12.53
C THR A 70 -8.56 4.60 -11.89
N LEU A 71 -7.84 5.36 -12.72
CA LEU A 71 -6.80 6.28 -12.24
C LEU A 71 -7.35 7.27 -11.19
N ILE A 72 -8.55 7.81 -11.44
CA ILE A 72 -9.22 8.74 -10.54
C ILE A 72 -9.52 8.06 -9.20
N GLY A 73 -10.00 6.81 -9.22
CA GLY A 73 -10.25 6.03 -8.00
C GLY A 73 -8.99 5.87 -7.16
N LYS A 74 -7.89 5.43 -7.77
CA LYS A 74 -6.60 5.28 -7.05
C LYS A 74 -6.07 6.59 -6.49
N GLN A 75 -6.17 7.69 -7.24
CA GLN A 75 -5.75 9.01 -6.76
C GLN A 75 -6.56 9.45 -5.53
N GLN A 76 -7.88 9.24 -5.55
CA GLN A 76 -8.75 9.60 -4.43
C GLN A 76 -8.49 8.75 -3.19
N GLN A 77 -8.26 7.44 -3.34
CA GLN A 77 -7.91 6.56 -2.21
C GLN A 77 -6.68 7.08 -1.45
N ILE A 78 -5.61 7.42 -2.18
CA ILE A 78 -4.36 7.94 -1.59
C ILE A 78 -4.58 9.32 -0.95
N LEU A 79 -5.32 10.20 -1.63
CA LEU A 79 -5.64 11.54 -1.12
C LEU A 79 -6.43 11.47 0.20
N LEU A 80 -7.50 10.68 0.23
CA LEU A 80 -8.40 10.56 1.37
C LEU A 80 -7.69 9.91 2.57
N ALA A 81 -6.92 8.85 2.36
CA ALA A 81 -6.11 8.24 3.41
C ALA A 81 -5.15 9.26 4.03
N THR A 82 -4.47 10.06 3.19
CA THR A 82 -3.58 11.14 3.65
C THR A 82 -4.35 12.21 4.43
N GLN A 83 -5.54 12.59 3.98
CA GLN A 83 -6.38 13.57 4.68
C GLN A 83 -6.79 13.08 6.08
N VAL A 84 -7.19 11.82 6.21
CA VAL A 84 -7.54 11.23 7.51
C VAL A 84 -6.34 11.25 8.46
N VAL A 85 -5.16 10.82 8.00
CA VAL A 85 -3.94 10.87 8.82
C VAL A 85 -3.61 12.31 9.25
N LYS A 86 -3.76 13.28 8.34
CA LYS A 86 -3.57 14.70 8.67
C LYS A 86 -4.59 15.23 9.69
N MET A 87 -5.82 14.72 9.69
CA MET A 87 -6.81 15.08 10.71
C MET A 87 -6.43 14.50 12.08
N ILE A 88 -6.02 13.24 12.11
CA ILE A 88 -5.59 12.57 13.35
C ILE A 88 -4.36 13.24 13.95
N LEU A 89 -3.33 13.51 13.15
CA LEU A 89 -2.08 14.15 13.62
C LEU A 89 -2.26 15.61 14.08
N LYS A 90 -3.41 16.24 13.79
CA LYS A 90 -3.74 17.58 14.27
C LYS A 90 -4.39 17.58 15.65
N ILE A 91 -4.81 16.43 16.17
CA ILE A 91 -5.34 16.32 17.52
C ILE A 91 -4.17 16.52 18.48
N ASP A 92 -4.22 17.59 19.26
CA ASP A 92 -3.24 17.96 20.27
C ASP A 92 -3.65 17.48 21.68
N ASP A 93 -4.94 17.57 22.00
CA ASP A 93 -5.48 17.18 23.29
C ASP A 93 -6.51 16.05 23.22
N VAL A 94 -6.45 15.13 24.19
CA VAL A 94 -7.43 14.06 24.42
C VAL A 94 -7.98 14.22 25.83
N ILE A 95 -9.28 14.45 25.97
CA ILE A 95 -9.96 14.60 27.26
C ILE A 95 -10.54 13.25 27.68
N SER A 96 -10.20 12.78 28.88
CA SER A 96 -10.74 11.54 29.45
C SER A 96 -11.95 11.83 30.37
N PRO A 97 -12.96 10.94 30.47
CA PRO A 97 -14.08 11.09 31.40
C PRO A 97 -13.66 11.23 32.88
N SER A 98 -12.45 10.78 33.23
CA SER A 98 -11.85 10.91 34.56
C SER A 98 -11.38 12.32 34.90
N ASP A 99 -11.31 13.21 33.91
CA ASP A 99 -10.78 14.58 34.04
C ASP A 99 -11.91 15.62 34.21
N TYR A 100 -13.14 15.14 34.47
CA TYR A 100 -14.32 15.94 34.85
C TYR A 100 -14.51 16.01 36.37
#